data_AF-A0A7K4YBT0-F1
#
_entry.id   AF-A0A7K4YBT0-F1
#
_cell.length_a   1.000
_cell.length_b   1.000
_cell.length_c   1.000
_cell.angle_alpha   90.00
_cell.angle_beta   90.00
_cell.angle_gamma   90.00
#
_symmetry.space_group_name_H-M   'P 1'
#
loop_
_entity.id
_entity.type
_entity.pdbx_description
1 polymer ?
#
loop_
_entity_poly.entity_id
_entity_poly.type
_entity_poly.pdbx_seq_one_letter_code
_entity_poly.pdbx_strand_id
1 'polypeptide(L)'
;PHQGTSVFVVVTKQILTENQAQGVCPEVRGGGRGARRAHVAPTPAHGVLTGRCVPYNGTLHTCEIRGWCPPEVDTVDVPVMLEAENFTLFIKNSIRFPLFGFEKANLPPPGSGGDLGRCRFHPE
;
A
#
# COMPACT_ATOMS: atom_id res chain seq x y z
N PRO A 1 7.93 -1.01 -6.64
CA PRO A 1 9.20 -0.36 -6.24
C PRO A 1 9.74 0.48 -7.42
N HIS A 2 10.72 1.36 -7.23
CA HIS A 2 11.03 2.42 -8.21
C HIS A 2 11.80 1.94 -9.46
N GLN A 3 12.18 0.66 -9.54
CA GLN A 3 13.07 0.15 -10.58
C GLN A 3 12.42 0.03 -11.98
N GLY A 4 11.11 0.27 -12.13
CA GLY A 4 10.45 0.23 -13.44
C GLY A 4 10.44 -1.15 -14.10
N THR A 5 10.38 -2.21 -13.29
CA THR A 5 10.23 -3.59 -13.75
C THR A 5 8.83 -3.84 -14.33
N SER A 6 8.60 -5.04 -14.88
CA SER A 6 7.29 -5.46 -15.40
C SER A 6 6.15 -5.43 -14.37
N VAL A 7 6.48 -5.37 -13.08
CA VAL A 7 5.52 -5.21 -11.98
C VAL A 7 5.77 -3.88 -11.28
N PHE A 8 4.71 -3.09 -11.14
CA PHE A 8 4.70 -1.81 -10.44
C PHE A 8 3.35 -1.59 -9.76
N VAL A 9 3.29 -0.60 -8.88
CA VAL A 9 2.08 -0.21 -8.14
C VAL A 9 1.96 1.30 -8.24
N VAL A 10 0.77 1.79 -8.59
CA VAL A 10 0.40 3.20 -8.48
C VAL A 10 -0.41 3.33 -7.20
N VAL A 11 0.15 4.01 -6.19
CA VAL A 11 -0.54 4.23 -4.91
C VAL A 11 -1.56 5.35 -5.09
N THR A 12 -2.84 5.03 -4.89
CA THR A 12 -3.96 5.96 -5.10
C THR A 12 -4.66 6.37 -3.81
N LYS A 13 -4.39 5.69 -2.69
CA LYS A 13 -4.92 5.98 -1.36
C LYS A 13 -3.87 5.64 -0.32
N GLN A 14 -3.77 6.45 0.72
CA GLN A 14 -2.81 6.23 1.80
C GLN A 14 -3.40 6.62 3.15
N ILE A 15 -3.39 5.71 4.12
CA ILE A 15 -3.66 6.02 5.53
C ILE A 15 -2.31 6.26 6.19
N LEU A 16 -2.13 7.45 6.76
CA LEU A 16 -0.87 7.86 7.39
C LEU A 16 -0.99 7.73 8.91
N THR A 17 -0.03 7.04 9.53
CA THR A 17 0.17 7.04 10.98
C THR A 17 1.53 7.65 11.28
N GLU A 18 1.55 8.95 11.58
CA GLU A 18 2.79 9.69 11.77
C GLU A 18 3.45 9.43 13.14
N ASN A 19 4.76 9.70 13.20
CA ASN A 19 5.53 9.74 14.44
C ASN A 19 5.45 8.46 15.29
N GLN A 20 5.34 7.30 14.62
CA GLN A 20 5.38 6.03 15.33
C GLN A 20 6.75 5.83 15.98
N ALA A 21 6.73 5.44 17.25
CA ALA A 21 7.90 5.05 18.01
C ALA A 21 7.67 3.69 18.68
N GLN A 22 8.76 2.97 18.98
CA GLN A 22 8.65 1.77 19.79
C GLN A 22 8.21 2.13 21.21
N GLY A 23 7.08 1.56 21.64
CA GLY A 23 6.47 1.90 22.91
C GLY A 23 5.39 0.92 23.32
N VAL A 24 4.58 1.37 24.28
CA VAL A 24 3.44 0.65 24.81
C VAL A 24 2.21 1.55 24.71
N CYS A 25 1.15 1.07 24.09
CA CYS A 25 -0.06 1.85 23.81
C CYS A 25 -1.32 0.96 23.76
N PRO A 26 -2.52 1.55 23.97
CA PRO A 26 -3.77 0.85 23.73
C PRO A 26 -3.95 0.48 22.25
N GLU A 27 -4.45 -0.72 21.99
CA GLU A 27 -4.85 -1.17 20.64
C GLU A 27 -6.06 -0.37 20.12
N VAL A 28 -6.11 -0.12 18.80
CA VAL A 28 -7.19 0.66 18.16
C VAL A 28 -8.38 -0.24 17.79
N ARG A 29 -8.10 -1.43 17.28
CA ARG A 29 -9.14 -2.36 16.85
C ARG A 29 -9.76 -3.05 18.06
N GLY A 30 -11.06 -2.82 18.27
CA GLY A 30 -11.90 -3.49 19.27
C GLY A 30 -12.13 -4.98 18.99
N GLY A 31 -11.08 -5.75 18.68
CA GLY A 31 -11.10 -7.21 18.52
C GLY A 31 -11.34 -7.98 19.84
N GLY A 32 -11.54 -7.26 20.94
CA GLY A 32 -12.03 -7.81 22.20
C GLY A 32 -13.08 -6.89 22.79
N ARG A 33 -14.33 -6.98 22.31
CA ARG A 33 -15.48 -6.48 23.08
C ARG A 33 -15.37 -7.05 24.49
N GLY A 34 -15.06 -6.21 25.47
CA GLY A 34 -15.26 -6.52 26.88
C GLY A 34 -14.44 -7.69 27.43
N ALA A 35 -13.17 -7.85 27.05
CA ALA A 35 -12.34 -8.81 27.75
C ALA A 35 -11.75 -8.15 29.02
N ARG A 36 -12.51 -8.22 30.11
CA ARG A 36 -12.05 -7.97 31.50
C ARG A 36 -10.87 -8.89 31.90
N ARG A 37 -10.39 -9.73 30.99
CA ARG A 37 -9.31 -10.70 31.10
C ARG A 37 -8.57 -10.78 29.78
N ALA A 38 -7.24 -10.80 29.85
CA ALA A 38 -6.30 -10.94 28.74
C ALA A 38 -6.39 -12.32 28.07
N HIS A 39 -7.51 -12.61 27.40
CA HIS A 39 -7.59 -13.76 26.52
C HIS A 39 -7.26 -13.34 25.10
N VAL A 40 -6.31 -14.10 24.55
CA VAL A 40 -5.78 -14.08 23.20
C VAL A 40 -6.85 -13.62 22.21
N ALA A 41 -6.62 -12.46 21.59
CA ALA A 41 -7.49 -12.00 20.52
C ALA A 41 -7.45 -13.05 19.39
N PRO A 42 -8.60 -13.49 18.84
CA PRO A 42 -8.64 -14.41 17.70
C PRO A 42 -8.05 -13.80 16.42
N THR A 43 -7.75 -12.50 16.43
CA THR A 43 -7.09 -11.77 15.35
C THR A 43 -5.68 -11.32 15.77
N PRO A 44 -4.70 -11.31 14.85
CA PRO A 44 -3.38 -10.76 15.14
C PRO A 44 -3.51 -9.29 15.57
N ALA A 45 -2.92 -8.96 16.72
CA ALA A 45 -2.82 -7.58 17.22
C ALA A 45 -1.75 -6.82 16.43
N HIS A 46 -1.80 -5.48 16.47
CA HIS A 46 -0.81 -4.62 15.81
C HIS A 46 0.58 -4.67 16.49
N GLY A 47 0.67 -5.33 17.65
CA GLY A 47 1.90 -5.58 18.39
C GLY A 47 1.79 -6.79 19.32
N VAL A 48 2.75 -6.93 20.23
CA VAL A 48 2.74 -7.99 21.24
C VAL A 48 1.85 -7.56 22.40
N LEU A 49 0.82 -8.33 22.73
CA LEU A 49 -0.06 -8.06 23.86
C LEU A 49 0.75 -8.10 25.17
N THR A 50 0.64 -7.05 26.00
CA THR A 50 1.28 -7.02 27.34
C THR A 50 0.47 -7.79 28.38
N GLY A 51 -0.79 -8.13 28.05
CA GLY A 51 -1.74 -8.75 28.96
C GLY A 51 -2.49 -7.76 29.85
N ARG A 52 -2.29 -6.45 29.67
CA ARG A 52 -3.02 -5.40 30.40
C ARG A 52 -4.18 -4.88 29.55
N CYS A 53 -5.24 -4.42 30.21
CA CYS A 53 -6.37 -3.72 29.59
C CYS A 53 -6.34 -2.28 30.06
N VAL A 54 -6.21 -1.33 29.13
CA VAL A 54 -6.03 0.10 29.41
C VAL A 54 -7.07 0.92 28.66
N PRO A 55 -7.47 2.09 29.17
CA PRO A 55 -8.44 2.93 28.47
C PRO A 55 -7.86 3.44 27.14
N TYR A 56 -8.58 3.20 26.04
CA TYR A 56 -8.29 3.81 24.74
C TYR A 56 -8.93 5.20 24.64
N ASN A 57 -10.18 5.33 25.08
CA ASN A 57 -10.87 6.60 25.24
C ASN A 57 -11.73 6.58 26.53
N GLY A 58 -12.53 7.62 26.78
CA GLY A 58 -13.34 7.72 28.01
C GLY A 58 -14.39 6.61 28.20
N THR A 59 -14.76 5.87 27.15
CA THR A 59 -15.80 4.83 27.18
C THR A 59 -15.28 3.44 26.78
N LEU A 60 -14.15 3.35 26.09
CA LEU A 60 -13.60 2.15 25.49
C LEU A 60 -12.27 1.78 26.14
N HIS A 61 -12.17 0.54 26.61
CA HIS A 61 -10.92 -0.06 27.06
C HIS A 61 -10.48 -1.12 26.05
N THR A 62 -9.18 -1.16 25.75
CA THR A 62 -8.59 -2.11 24.81
C THR A 62 -7.36 -2.76 25.42
N CYS A 63 -6.91 -3.84 24.80
CA CYS A 63 -5.68 -4.50 25.22
C CYS A 63 -4.49 -3.57 24.95
N GLU A 64 -3.57 -3.52 25.91
CA GLU A 64 -2.30 -2.82 25.77
C GLU A 64 -1.34 -3.69 24.95
N ILE A 65 -0.71 -3.07 23.95
CA ILE A 65 0.28 -3.70 23.09
C ILE A 65 1.65 -3.04 23.26
N ARG A 66 2.70 -3.82 23.05
CA ARG A 66 4.08 -3.35 22.86
C ARG A 66 4.43 -3.46 21.38
N GLY A 67 4.81 -2.34 20.77
CA GLY A 67 5.08 -2.26 19.33
C GLY A 67 5.25 -0.82 18.86
N TRP A 68 4.89 -0.56 17.60
CA TRP A 68 4.87 0.78 17.05
C TRP A 68 3.63 1.54 17.55
N CYS A 69 3.85 2.67 18.23
CA CYS A 69 2.82 3.49 18.84
C CYS A 69 2.89 4.93 18.30
N PRO A 70 1.73 5.57 17.98
CA PRO A 70 0.38 5.03 18.11
C PRO A 70 0.06 3.97 17.03
N PRO A 71 -0.86 3.02 17.29
CA PRO A 71 -1.27 2.03 16.28
C PRO A 71 -2.05 2.71 15.15
N GLU A 72 -2.09 2.06 13.98
CA GLU A 72 -2.82 2.57 12.82
C GLU A 72 -4.34 2.57 13.06
N VAL A 73 -5.01 3.65 12.65
CA VAL A 73 -6.46 3.80 12.71
C VAL A 73 -7.07 3.66 11.32
N ASP A 74 -7.53 2.46 11.01
CA ASP A 74 -8.11 2.09 9.70
C ASP A 74 -9.63 2.38 9.58
N THR A 75 -10.18 3.20 10.47
CA THR A 75 -11.60 3.62 10.41
C THR A 75 -11.79 4.98 9.76
N VAL A 76 -10.71 5.61 9.30
CA VAL A 76 -10.73 6.94 8.70
C VAL A 76 -11.02 6.82 7.21
N ASP A 77 -12.00 7.58 6.73
CA ASP A 77 -12.21 7.71 5.29
C ASP A 77 -11.19 8.72 4.72
N VAL A 78 -10.28 8.22 3.89
CA VAL A 78 -9.24 9.02 3.23
C VAL A 78 -9.55 9.10 1.74
N PRO A 79 -9.50 10.31 1.14
CA PRO A 79 -9.76 10.48 -0.29
C PRO A 79 -8.75 9.71 -1.16
N VAL A 80 -9.21 9.35 -2.34
CA VAL A 80 -8.36 8.79 -3.40
C VAL A 80 -7.74 9.91 -4.23
N MET A 81 -6.56 9.67 -4.78
CA MET A 81 -5.88 10.57 -5.72
C MET A 81 -6.49 10.41 -7.11
N LEU A 82 -7.48 11.26 -7.43
CA LEU A 82 -8.20 11.23 -8.70
C LEU A 82 -7.29 11.54 -9.89
N GLU A 83 -6.24 12.33 -9.69
CA GLU A 83 -5.25 12.68 -10.72
C GLU A 83 -4.51 11.45 -11.27
N ALA A 84 -4.49 10.35 -10.51
CA ALA A 84 -3.89 9.09 -10.93
C ALA A 84 -4.52 8.52 -12.21
N GLU A 85 -5.79 8.85 -12.49
CA GLU A 85 -6.48 8.44 -13.72
C GLU A 85 -5.81 9.01 -14.98
N ASN A 86 -5.14 10.16 -14.85
CA ASN A 86 -4.47 10.84 -15.97
C ASN A 86 -2.97 10.52 -16.07
N PHE A 87 -2.45 9.62 -15.23
CA PHE A 87 -1.07 9.18 -15.34
C PHE A 87 -0.86 8.34 -16.60
N THR A 88 0.31 8.50 -17.22
CA THR A 88 0.71 7.71 -18.38
C THR A 88 1.77 6.69 -18.00
N LEU A 89 1.64 5.49 -18.58
CA LEU A 89 2.58 4.41 -18.39
C LEU A 89 3.36 4.19 -19.67
N PHE A 90 4.66 4.45 -19.63
CA PHE A 90 5.55 4.15 -20.74
C PHE A 90 6.08 2.72 -20.62
N ILE A 91 5.60 1.83 -21.50
CA ILE A 91 5.99 0.42 -21.54
C ILE A 91 6.96 0.23 -22.70
N LYS A 92 8.21 -0.11 -22.41
CA LYS A 92 9.21 -0.53 -23.40
C LYS A 92 9.38 -2.04 -23.33
N ASN A 93 8.96 -2.74 -24.38
CA ASN A 93 9.08 -4.18 -24.49
C ASN A 93 9.97 -4.54 -25.69
N SER A 94 10.90 -5.47 -25.48
CA SER A 94 11.78 -6.00 -26.52
C SER A 94 11.70 -7.53 -26.48
N ILE A 95 11.40 -8.12 -27.63
CA ILE A 95 11.28 -9.57 -27.81
C ILE A 95 12.40 -10.06 -28.72
N ARG A 96 12.85 -11.29 -28.46
CA ARG A 96 13.82 -12.00 -29.28
C ARG A 96 13.31 -13.42 -29.50
N PHE A 97 13.33 -13.88 -30.74
CA PHE A 97 13.13 -15.28 -31.10
C PHE A 97 14.50 -15.87 -31.50
N PRO A 98 15.24 -16.51 -30.58
CA PRO A 98 16.62 -16.93 -30.83
C PRO A 98 16.75 -17.94 -31.97
N LEU A 99 15.76 -18.83 -32.12
CA LEU A 99 15.73 -19.85 -33.17
C LEU A 99 15.77 -19.25 -34.58
N PHE A 100 15.17 -18.07 -34.77
CA PHE A 100 15.10 -17.39 -36.06
C PHE A 100 16.06 -16.21 -36.20
N GLY A 101 16.87 -15.93 -35.16
CA GLY A 101 17.73 -14.74 -35.14
C GLY A 101 16.94 -13.43 -35.24
N PHE A 102 15.68 -13.40 -34.78
CA PHE A 102 14.78 -12.25 -34.94
C PHE A 102 14.64 -11.46 -33.65
N GLU A 103 14.64 -10.14 -33.74
CA GLU A 103 14.40 -9.21 -32.64
C GLU A 103 13.40 -8.12 -33.05
N LYS A 104 12.53 -7.71 -32.12
CA LYS A 104 11.58 -6.61 -32.32
C LYS A 104 11.29 -5.90 -31.01
N ALA A 105 11.01 -4.61 -31.08
CA ALA A 105 10.53 -3.82 -29.95
C ALA A 105 9.18 -3.17 -30.27
N ASN A 106 8.44 -2.78 -29.24
CA ASN A 106 7.18 -2.04 -29.39
C ASN A 106 7.39 -0.53 -29.63
N LEU A 107 8.65 -0.07 -29.68
CA LEU A 107 8.97 1.32 -29.99
C LEU A 107 9.15 1.51 -31.51
N PRO A 108 8.68 2.65 -32.05
CA PRO A 108 8.89 2.99 -33.44
C PRO A 108 10.39 3.10 -33.76
N PRO A 109 10.83 2.75 -34.99
CA PRO A 109 12.23 2.88 -35.38
C PRO A 109 12.68 4.34 -35.32
N PRO A 110 13.97 4.60 -35.01
CA PRO A 110 14.51 5.97 -34.96
C PRO A 110 14.24 6.71 -36.26
N GLY A 111 13.64 7.91 -36.18
CA GLY A 111 13.32 8.73 -37.34
C GLY A 111 11.97 8.46 -38.00
N SER A 112 11.23 7.43 -37.57
CA SER A 112 9.79 7.38 -37.86
C SER A 112 9.09 8.38 -36.94
N GLY A 113 8.46 9.41 -37.51
CA GLY A 113 7.93 10.60 -36.82
C GLY A 113 6.77 10.38 -35.84
N GLY A 114 6.68 9.21 -35.20
CA GLY A 114 5.79 8.98 -34.06
C GLY A 114 6.31 9.75 -32.85
N ASP A 115 5.76 10.94 -32.64
CA ASP A 115 6.10 11.79 -31.50
C ASP A 115 5.61 11.16 -30.19
N LEU A 116 6.53 10.58 -29.42
CA LEU A 116 6.27 10.05 -28.07
C LEU A 116 5.75 11.14 -27.12
N GLY A 117 5.97 12.42 -27.43
CA GLY A 117 5.51 13.55 -26.62
C GLY A 117 4.01 13.82 -26.70
N ARG A 118 3.31 13.29 -27.72
CA ARG A 118 1.88 13.57 -27.96
C ARG A 118 1.02 12.32 -28.18
N CYS A 119 1.63 11.14 -28.31
CA CYS A 119 0.88 9.92 -28.57
C CYS A 119 -0.03 9.52 -27.38
N ARG A 120 -1.22 9.02 -27.69
CA ARG A 120 -2.10 8.33 -26.75
C ARG A 120 -2.43 6.97 -27.33
N PHE A 121 -2.16 5.92 -26.57
CA PHE A 121 -2.46 4.56 -27.00
C PHE A 121 -3.98 4.39 -27.16
N HIS A 122 -4.39 3.83 -28.29
CA HIS A 122 -5.74 3.32 -28.55
C HIS A 122 -5.58 1.95 -29.23
N PRO A 123 -6.40 0.94 -28.89
CA PRO A 123 -6.28 -0.39 -29.47
C PRO A 123 -6.74 -0.49 -30.92
N GLU A 124 -7.59 0.43 -31.38
CA GLU A 124 -8.04 0.57 -32.78
C GLU A 124 -7.31 1.72 -33.51
#